data_AF-A0AAW3AX73-F1
#
_entry.id   AF-A0AAW3AX73-F1
#
_cell.length_a   1.000
_cell.length_b   1.000
_cell.length_c   1.000
_cell.angle_alpha   90.00
_cell.angle_beta   90.00
_cell.angle_gamma   90.00
#
_symmetry.space_group_name_H-M   'P 1'
#
loop_
_entity.id
_entity.type
_entity.pdbx_description
1 polymer ?
#
loop_
_entity_poly.entity_id
_entity_poly.type
_entity_poly.pdbx_seq_one_letter_code
_entity_poly.pdbx_strand_id
1 'polypeptide(L)'
;MSYTEHRPERPEGYTQEEGAALSGPTESQPPMASMEPVKSNDVDAPVTEDDLKRDFDSEALDLARDKSLNWKERAAKRKGLLSRQAVVEKERERRVIATLEARLPRPDWYSSDNDDESTQSDVEAHEASELKMQPEGGAGLVFRVVYTVLSTVAFIFHLTSSCPIPWMRSRSGRKYGVWRATGGGEPNLKVGDIHDCSYEMQYWQAVAATSVLATLASCGAMISGVLLCVNKGHMAASFILSFFSIAFSLIAWALVVALYRYFRCGKGAFASGVAHLDGGFALTLIGWVMHMTAIIVLIVYFFKYWTRSIHSGKTRAVRFIYVAVGIITMIFYSVGVAYTLWGKTFPAVKVSVSLWHVQVYDRETRLSTFLSHSTYKCTTITRYMRVVAALMILSTIWLFFAVVLGTGACHNSKYLKSSIIFGYASSIFALIAWIILLTMRQGRLCTGATPIGQSYWVDMGYNGIPSGIENAEINFDGYTLREGFALIVSGWGINTLVLIFNTALWNL
;
A
#
# COMPACT_ATOMS: atom_id res chain seq x y z
N MET A 1 19.73 26.21 58.61
CA MET A 1 21.17 25.99 58.39
C MET A 1 21.54 26.65 57.08
N SER A 2 22.56 27.51 57.10
CA SER A 2 23.11 28.19 55.93
C SER A 2 24.35 27.42 55.45
N TYR A 3 24.62 27.43 54.15
CA TYR A 3 25.99 27.48 53.62
C TYR A 3 25.97 28.16 52.23
N THR A 4 26.48 29.40 52.21
CA THR A 4 27.28 29.96 51.10
C THR A 4 28.59 29.15 50.99
N GLU A 5 29.51 29.24 50.02
CA GLU A 5 29.83 30.13 48.90
C GLU A 5 30.73 29.30 47.94
N HIS A 6 31.03 29.64 46.69
CA HIS A 6 32.00 30.68 46.30
C HIS A 6 31.97 30.94 44.77
N ARG A 7 32.31 32.18 44.40
CA ARG A 7 32.75 32.64 43.06
C ARG A 7 34.28 32.83 43.09
N PRO A 8 35.00 32.93 41.93
CA PRO A 8 35.24 34.24 41.26
C PRO A 8 35.40 34.17 39.71
N GLU A 9 35.58 35.23 38.89
CA GLU A 9 35.08 36.63 38.91
C GLU A 9 35.02 37.26 37.49
N ARG A 10 36.11 37.89 37.00
CA ARG A 10 36.34 38.65 35.73
C ARG A 10 37.87 38.98 35.63
N PRO A 11 38.48 39.80 34.70
CA PRO A 11 37.98 41.04 34.04
C PRO A 11 38.39 41.32 32.56
N GLU A 12 37.84 42.43 32.02
CA GLU A 12 38.40 43.49 31.12
C GLU A 12 39.21 43.18 29.83
N GLY A 13 39.19 44.02 28.76
CA GLY A 13 38.45 45.28 28.50
C GLY A 13 38.90 46.01 27.20
N TYR A 14 38.31 47.19 26.93
CA TYR A 14 38.80 48.33 26.09
C TYR A 14 38.98 48.19 24.54
N THR A 15 38.14 48.85 23.73
CA THR A 15 38.35 50.10 22.89
C THR A 15 39.30 49.94 21.69
N GLN A 16 38.88 50.13 20.41
CA GLN A 16 38.40 51.33 19.67
C GLN A 16 39.54 51.99 18.86
N GLU A 17 39.21 52.59 17.69
CA GLU A 17 40.12 53.24 16.71
C GLU A 17 40.98 52.26 15.87
N GLU A 18 41.42 52.53 14.64
CA GLU A 18 41.06 53.46 13.54
C GLU A 18 41.73 52.90 12.25
N GLY A 19 41.59 53.56 11.09
CA GLY A 19 42.64 53.49 10.06
C GLY A 19 42.33 52.67 8.80
N ALA A 20 42.30 53.39 7.67
CA ALA A 20 41.94 52.91 6.34
C ALA A 20 43.06 52.17 5.57
N ALA A 21 42.61 51.51 4.49
CA ALA A 21 43.21 51.48 3.15
C ALA A 21 44.26 50.41 2.73
N LEU A 22 43.95 49.80 1.57
CA LEU A 22 44.80 49.15 0.56
C LEU A 22 45.80 48.04 0.99
N SER A 23 45.47 46.80 0.62
CA SER A 23 46.21 46.02 -0.41
C SER A 23 45.61 44.61 -0.57
N GLY A 24 45.71 44.06 -1.79
CA GLY A 24 45.73 42.61 -2.03
C GLY A 24 47.12 42.21 -2.55
N PRO A 25 47.39 40.93 -2.89
CA PRO A 25 46.44 39.82 -3.03
C PRO A 25 46.88 38.47 -2.37
N THR A 26 46.03 37.45 -2.51
CA THR A 26 46.37 35.99 -2.50
C THR A 26 46.87 35.33 -1.19
N GLU A 27 46.06 34.45 -0.60
CA GLU A 27 46.40 33.06 -0.20
C GLU A 27 45.15 32.37 0.40
N SER A 28 44.73 31.21 -0.13
CA SER A 28 45.07 29.82 0.26
C SER A 28 43.95 29.15 1.08
N GLN A 29 43.19 28.26 0.42
CA GLN A 29 42.35 27.26 1.10
C GLN A 29 43.13 25.93 1.19
N PRO A 30 42.97 25.16 2.28
CA PRO A 30 43.75 23.95 2.52
C PRO A 30 43.36 22.79 1.58
N PRO A 31 44.26 21.83 1.34
CA PRO A 31 44.06 20.79 0.34
C PRO A 31 42.97 19.78 0.72
N MET A 32 42.07 19.48 -0.21
CA MET A 32 41.21 18.29 -0.11
C MET A 32 42.05 17.02 -0.27
N ALA A 33 41.82 16.05 0.61
CA ALA A 33 42.44 14.74 0.52
C ALA A 33 41.99 14.02 -0.75
N SER A 34 42.95 13.49 -1.51
CA SER A 34 42.71 12.68 -2.70
C SER A 34 42.01 11.37 -2.33
N MET A 35 40.79 11.15 -2.83
CA MET A 35 40.23 9.80 -2.93
C MET A 35 40.98 9.03 -4.02
N GLU A 36 41.36 7.79 -3.73
CA GLU A 36 42.06 6.92 -4.68
C GLU A 36 41.13 6.52 -5.83
N PRO A 37 41.59 6.56 -7.10
CA PRO A 37 40.83 6.03 -8.22
C PRO A 37 40.82 4.49 -8.17
N VAL A 38 39.61 3.92 -8.18
CA VAL A 38 39.39 2.47 -8.31
C VAL A 38 39.93 2.00 -9.66
N LYS A 39 40.82 1.00 -9.66
CA LYS A 39 41.40 0.42 -10.87
C LYS A 39 40.35 -0.30 -11.73
N SER A 40 39.90 0.32 -12.80
CA SER A 40 39.38 -0.38 -13.98
C SER A 40 40.57 -0.81 -14.86
N ASN A 41 40.82 -2.11 -14.95
CA ASN A 41 41.75 -2.64 -15.96
C ASN A 41 41.10 -2.57 -17.36
N ASP A 42 41.96 -2.65 -18.39
CA ASP A 42 41.62 -2.64 -19.82
C ASP A 42 41.18 -1.28 -20.40
N VAL A 43 42.11 -0.31 -20.34
CA VAL A 43 42.14 0.82 -21.29
C VAL A 43 42.97 0.40 -22.51
N ASP A 44 42.31 0.00 -23.59
CA ASP A 44 42.96 -0.10 -24.90
C ASP A 44 43.54 1.26 -25.30
N ALA A 45 44.78 1.29 -25.82
CA ALA A 45 45.45 2.54 -26.17
C ALA A 45 44.61 3.37 -27.17
N PRO A 46 44.55 4.70 -27.05
CA PRO A 46 43.72 5.53 -27.95
C PRO A 46 44.10 5.32 -29.42
N VAL A 47 43.11 5.33 -30.31
CA VAL A 47 43.32 5.24 -31.76
C VAL A 47 43.82 6.59 -32.28
N THR A 48 44.95 6.59 -33.00
CA THR A 48 45.53 7.80 -33.58
C THR A 48 45.07 8.00 -35.03
N GLU A 49 45.23 9.22 -35.55
CA GLU A 49 44.99 9.53 -36.98
C GLU A 49 45.90 8.73 -37.93
N ASP A 50 47.07 8.29 -37.45
CA ASP A 50 47.97 7.44 -38.22
C ASP A 50 47.46 6.00 -38.26
N ASP A 51 46.95 5.46 -37.15
CA ASP A 51 46.30 4.14 -37.12
C ASP A 51 45.10 4.05 -38.07
N LEU A 52 44.33 5.13 -38.26
CA LEU A 52 43.19 5.18 -39.19
C LEU A 52 43.60 5.17 -40.69
N LYS A 53 44.86 5.49 -40.99
CA LYS A 53 45.43 5.51 -42.36
C LYS A 53 46.24 4.26 -42.69
N ARG A 54 46.58 3.44 -41.69
CA ARG A 54 47.32 2.18 -41.88
C ARG A 54 46.47 1.15 -42.59
N ASP A 55 47.11 0.42 -43.49
CA ASP A 55 46.55 -0.74 -44.15
C ASP A 55 47.03 -2.01 -43.42
N PHE A 56 46.22 -2.43 -42.44
CA PHE A 56 46.52 -3.60 -41.61
C PHE A 56 46.56 -4.90 -42.42
N ASP A 57 45.91 -4.96 -43.58
CA ASP A 57 45.89 -6.15 -44.42
C ASP A 57 47.22 -6.32 -45.18
N SER A 58 47.80 -5.25 -45.72
CA SER A 58 49.16 -5.31 -46.29
C SER A 58 50.23 -5.54 -45.22
N GLU A 59 50.14 -4.90 -44.05
CA GLU A 59 51.05 -5.19 -42.93
C GLU A 59 50.97 -6.66 -42.47
N ALA A 60 49.78 -7.26 -42.42
CA ALA A 60 49.60 -8.67 -42.09
C ALA A 60 50.14 -9.62 -43.16
N LEU A 61 50.10 -9.24 -44.44
CA LEU A 61 50.68 -9.98 -45.55
C LEU A 61 52.22 -9.92 -45.55
N ASP A 62 52.81 -8.76 -45.28
CA ASP A 62 54.26 -8.59 -45.18
C ASP A 62 54.82 -9.32 -43.94
N LEU A 63 54.11 -9.27 -42.80
CA LEU A 63 54.46 -10.04 -41.60
C LEU A 63 54.34 -11.57 -41.79
N ALA A 64 53.56 -12.03 -42.77
CA ALA A 64 53.52 -13.43 -43.18
C ALA A 64 54.70 -13.82 -44.09
N ARG A 65 55.21 -12.86 -44.88
CA ARG A 65 56.36 -13.04 -45.80
C ARG A 65 57.72 -12.89 -45.10
N ASP A 66 57.78 -12.19 -43.97
CA ASP A 66 59.00 -12.03 -43.18
C ASP A 66 59.53 -13.39 -42.66
N LYS A 67 60.68 -13.79 -43.18
CA LYS A 67 61.39 -15.02 -42.82
C LYS A 67 62.35 -14.85 -41.64
N SER A 68 62.58 -13.62 -41.16
CA SER A 68 63.49 -13.35 -40.04
C SER A 68 62.90 -13.70 -38.67
N LEU A 69 61.57 -13.75 -38.57
CA LEU A 69 60.85 -13.95 -37.30
C LEU A 69 60.45 -15.41 -37.05
N ASN A 70 60.55 -15.84 -35.79
CA ASN A 70 60.12 -17.19 -35.38
C ASN A 70 58.58 -17.32 -35.47
N TRP A 71 58.07 -18.54 -35.63
CA TRP A 71 56.63 -18.77 -35.87
C TRP A 71 55.76 -18.26 -34.72
N LYS A 72 56.22 -18.41 -33.47
CA LYS A 72 55.52 -17.90 -32.27
C LYS A 72 55.46 -16.38 -32.24
N GLU A 73 56.52 -15.72 -32.67
CA GLU A 73 56.61 -14.25 -32.72
C GLU A 73 55.72 -13.68 -33.83
N ARG A 74 55.69 -14.34 -35.00
CA ARG A 74 54.73 -14.01 -36.06
C ARG A 74 53.28 -14.20 -35.62
N ALA A 75 52.96 -15.30 -34.93
CA ALA A 75 51.63 -15.52 -34.39
C ALA A 75 51.23 -14.45 -33.35
N ALA A 76 52.15 -14.07 -32.46
CA ALA A 76 51.91 -13.02 -31.46
C ALA A 76 51.72 -11.64 -32.10
N LYS A 77 52.61 -11.22 -33.01
CA LYS A 77 52.49 -9.94 -33.74
C LYS A 77 51.23 -9.89 -34.59
N ARG A 78 50.88 -10.98 -35.31
CA ARG A 78 49.64 -11.06 -36.09
C ARG A 78 48.40 -10.96 -35.21
N LYS A 79 48.39 -11.58 -34.03
CA LYS A 79 47.28 -11.44 -33.07
C LYS A 79 47.14 -10.00 -32.60
N GLY A 80 48.25 -9.32 -32.29
CA GLY A 80 48.27 -7.90 -31.91
C GLY A 80 47.76 -6.96 -33.01
N LEU A 81 48.16 -7.20 -34.27
CA LEU A 81 47.66 -6.46 -35.43
C LEU A 81 46.15 -6.65 -35.61
N LEU A 82 45.64 -7.89 -35.55
CA LEU A 82 44.21 -8.18 -35.69
C LEU A 82 43.37 -7.55 -34.57
N SER A 83 43.85 -7.56 -33.32
CA SER A 83 43.16 -6.83 -32.23
C SER A 83 43.15 -5.32 -32.47
N ARG A 84 44.24 -4.74 -33.01
CA ARG A 84 44.28 -3.30 -33.32
C ARG A 84 43.37 -2.95 -34.49
N GLN A 85 43.36 -3.76 -35.55
CA GLN A 85 42.48 -3.63 -36.71
C GLN A 85 41.01 -3.58 -36.29
N ALA A 86 40.55 -4.51 -35.43
CA ALA A 86 39.17 -4.53 -34.93
C ALA A 86 38.78 -3.27 -34.14
N VAL A 87 39.71 -2.69 -33.36
CA VAL A 87 39.48 -1.43 -32.63
C VAL A 87 39.43 -0.23 -33.59
N VAL A 88 40.33 -0.17 -34.57
CA VAL A 88 40.38 0.90 -35.58
C VAL A 88 39.17 0.86 -36.53
N GLU A 89 38.72 -0.33 -36.92
CA GLU A 89 37.56 -0.52 -37.81
C GLU A 89 36.26 -0.06 -37.14
N LYS A 90 36.06 -0.43 -35.86
CA LYS A 90 34.94 0.06 -35.03
C LYS A 90 34.94 1.60 -34.87
N GLU A 91 36.11 2.22 -34.78
CA GLU A 91 36.24 3.68 -34.71
C GLU A 91 36.02 4.35 -36.09
N ARG A 92 36.42 3.70 -37.18
CA ARG A 92 36.08 4.13 -38.55
C ARG A 92 34.57 4.06 -38.80
N GLU A 93 33.90 3.00 -38.36
CA GLU A 93 32.43 2.88 -38.41
C GLU A 93 31.74 4.00 -37.63
N ARG A 94 32.18 4.29 -36.39
CA ARG A 94 31.67 5.42 -35.59
C ARG A 94 31.76 6.75 -36.33
N ARG A 95 32.91 7.05 -36.95
CA ARG A 95 33.10 8.29 -37.74
C ARG A 95 32.24 8.33 -39.01
N VAL A 96 31.99 7.19 -39.66
CA VAL A 96 31.07 7.09 -40.80
C VAL A 96 29.61 7.31 -40.36
N ILE A 97 29.20 6.74 -39.23
CA ILE A 97 27.86 6.98 -38.66
C ILE A 97 27.69 8.46 -38.28
N ALA A 98 28.64 9.05 -37.57
CA ALA A 98 28.58 10.46 -37.20
C ALA A 98 28.51 11.41 -38.42
N THR A 99 29.21 11.09 -39.52
CA THR A 99 29.15 11.88 -40.76
C THR A 99 27.88 11.64 -41.59
N LEU A 100 27.24 10.47 -41.48
CA LEU A 100 25.90 10.22 -42.02
C LEU A 100 24.83 10.98 -41.22
N GLU A 101 24.88 10.93 -39.88
CA GLU A 101 23.98 11.65 -38.98
C GLU A 101 24.12 13.18 -39.05
N ALA A 102 25.27 13.69 -39.53
CA ALA A 102 25.49 15.10 -39.82
C ALA A 102 24.91 15.53 -41.19
N ARG A 103 24.61 14.59 -42.09
CA ARG A 103 24.03 14.84 -43.42
C ARG A 103 22.52 14.64 -43.48
N LEU A 104 21.94 13.92 -42.52
CA LEU A 104 20.49 13.77 -42.41
C LEU A 104 19.86 15.06 -41.84
N PRO A 105 18.76 15.57 -42.42
CA PRO A 105 18.05 16.72 -41.85
C PRO A 105 17.45 16.33 -40.49
N ARG A 106 18.03 16.84 -39.40
CA ARG A 106 17.59 16.56 -38.03
C ARG A 106 16.32 17.35 -37.72
N PRO A 107 15.25 16.71 -37.20
CA PRO A 107 14.09 17.42 -36.64
C PRO A 107 14.47 18.23 -35.39
N ASP A 108 13.76 19.34 -35.15
CA ASP A 108 14.06 20.35 -34.10
C ASP A 108 14.02 19.85 -32.63
N TRP A 109 13.74 18.57 -32.40
CA TRP A 109 13.64 17.97 -31.05
C TRP A 109 14.86 17.12 -30.64
N TYR A 110 15.92 17.09 -31.45
CA TYR A 110 17.15 16.34 -31.16
C TYR A 110 18.25 17.24 -30.57
N SER A 111 18.23 17.45 -29.25
CA SER A 111 19.33 18.09 -28.51
C SER A 111 20.58 17.20 -28.47
N SER A 112 21.74 17.80 -28.21
CA SER A 112 23.05 17.13 -28.30
C SER A 112 23.42 16.31 -27.07
N ASP A 113 23.62 15.00 -27.25
CA ASP A 113 24.10 14.07 -26.21
C ASP A 113 25.60 14.30 -25.91
N ASN A 114 25.92 15.26 -25.05
CA ASN A 114 27.25 15.43 -24.43
C ASN A 114 27.18 15.71 -22.91
N ASP A 115 25.98 15.70 -22.32
CA ASP A 115 25.74 16.02 -20.90
C ASP A 115 25.49 14.77 -20.02
N ASP A 116 25.44 13.57 -20.60
CA ASP A 116 24.88 12.37 -19.95
C ASP A 116 25.69 11.79 -18.77
N GLU A 117 27.02 11.99 -18.72
CA GLU A 117 27.85 11.45 -17.62
C GLU A 117 27.95 12.38 -16.39
N SER A 118 27.83 13.71 -16.58
CA SER A 118 27.83 14.67 -15.46
C SER A 118 26.43 14.94 -14.92
N THR A 119 25.40 14.92 -15.77
CA THR A 119 24.02 15.08 -15.31
C THR A 119 23.56 13.90 -14.47
N GLN A 120 24.03 12.67 -14.66
CA GLN A 120 23.45 11.53 -13.94
C GLN A 120 23.66 11.59 -12.41
N SER A 121 24.76 12.15 -11.90
CA SER A 121 24.94 12.37 -10.44
C SER A 121 24.10 13.54 -9.92
N ASP A 122 24.04 14.63 -10.68
CA ASP A 122 23.39 15.87 -10.25
C ASP A 122 21.87 15.78 -10.40
N VAL A 123 21.40 14.99 -11.37
CA VAL A 123 20.00 14.59 -11.57
C VAL A 123 19.58 13.57 -10.50
N GLU A 124 20.38 12.60 -10.08
CA GLU A 124 19.98 11.73 -8.94
C GLU A 124 19.84 12.55 -7.63
N ALA A 125 20.67 13.59 -7.44
CA ALA A 125 20.51 14.54 -6.33
C ALA A 125 19.25 15.42 -6.45
N HIS A 126 18.83 15.78 -7.68
CA HIS A 126 17.61 16.55 -7.95
C HIS A 126 16.32 15.70 -7.99
N GLU A 127 16.36 14.45 -8.45
CA GLU A 127 15.21 13.53 -8.54
C GLU A 127 14.64 13.17 -7.17
N ALA A 128 15.51 13.02 -6.16
CA ALA A 128 15.09 12.87 -4.76
C ALA A 128 14.32 14.10 -4.22
N SER A 129 14.41 15.24 -4.91
CA SER A 129 13.70 16.49 -4.60
C SER A 129 12.36 16.65 -5.35
N GLU A 130 12.07 15.85 -6.38
CA GLU A 130 10.89 16.06 -7.24
C GLU A 130 9.57 16.07 -6.44
N LEU A 131 9.38 15.15 -5.48
CA LEU A 131 8.18 15.12 -4.63
C LEU A 131 8.01 16.36 -3.71
N LYS A 132 8.98 17.28 -3.68
CA LYS A 132 8.92 18.59 -3.03
C LYS A 132 8.67 19.74 -4.03
N MET A 133 9.00 19.58 -5.32
CA MET A 133 8.88 20.64 -6.31
C MET A 133 7.43 21.12 -6.45
N GLN A 134 7.24 22.43 -6.30
CA GLN A 134 5.97 23.07 -6.61
C GLN A 134 5.80 23.19 -8.13
N PRO A 135 4.57 23.09 -8.68
CA PRO A 135 4.31 23.69 -9.98
C PRO A 135 4.54 25.20 -9.88
N GLU A 136 5.22 25.77 -10.87
CA GLU A 136 5.56 27.20 -10.91
C GLU A 136 4.31 28.09 -10.78
N GLY A 137 4.48 29.29 -10.19
CA GLY A 137 3.41 30.27 -10.05
C GLY A 137 2.41 30.03 -8.91
N GLY A 138 2.70 29.16 -7.94
CA GLY A 138 1.94 29.06 -6.68
C GLY A 138 0.54 28.45 -6.78
N ALA A 139 0.08 28.06 -7.97
CA ALA A 139 -1.26 27.51 -8.21
C ALA A 139 -1.58 26.23 -7.40
N GLY A 140 -0.56 25.53 -6.92
CA GLY A 140 -0.71 24.37 -6.03
C GLY A 140 -0.99 24.70 -4.56
N LEU A 141 -0.77 25.94 -4.12
CA LEU A 141 -0.89 26.33 -2.70
C LEU A 141 -2.33 26.15 -2.18
N VAL A 142 -3.32 26.55 -2.97
CA VAL A 142 -4.75 26.45 -2.60
C VAL A 142 -5.15 25.01 -2.29
N PHE A 143 -4.73 24.04 -3.12
CA PHE A 143 -5.03 22.63 -2.90
C PHE A 143 -4.40 22.09 -1.61
N ARG A 144 -3.15 22.48 -1.32
CA ARG A 144 -2.45 22.07 -0.08
C ARG A 144 -3.11 22.69 1.16
N VAL A 145 -3.48 23.97 1.10
CA VAL A 145 -4.19 24.65 2.20
C VAL A 145 -5.55 24.01 2.44
N VAL A 146 -6.34 23.74 1.39
CA VAL A 146 -7.65 23.08 1.51
C VAL A 146 -7.50 21.66 2.09
N TYR A 147 -6.53 20.87 1.59
CA TYR A 147 -6.21 19.55 2.17
C TYR A 147 -5.89 19.64 3.67
N THR A 148 -5.03 20.57 4.07
CA THR A 148 -4.61 20.76 5.47
C THR A 148 -5.76 21.19 6.35
N VAL A 149 -6.58 22.17 5.92
CA VAL A 149 -7.77 22.62 6.66
C VAL A 149 -8.77 21.48 6.85
N LEU A 150 -9.10 20.74 5.78
CA LEU A 150 -10.01 19.60 5.86
C LEU A 150 -9.47 18.50 6.80
N SER A 151 -8.17 18.18 6.71
CA SER A 151 -7.52 17.19 7.56
C SER A 151 -7.44 17.64 9.04
N THR A 152 -7.25 18.93 9.32
CA THR A 152 -7.32 19.50 10.68
C THR A 152 -8.73 19.39 11.26
N VAL A 153 -9.76 19.78 10.49
CA VAL A 153 -11.16 19.68 10.95
C VAL A 153 -11.57 18.22 11.17
N ALA A 154 -11.16 17.32 10.27
CA ALA A 154 -11.39 15.90 10.41
C ALA A 154 -10.66 15.31 11.64
N PHE A 155 -9.43 15.74 11.92
CA PHE A 155 -8.71 15.38 13.15
C PHE A 155 -9.45 15.81 14.41
N ILE A 156 -9.96 17.05 14.46
CA ILE A 156 -10.75 17.54 15.60
C ILE A 156 -11.97 16.65 15.81
N PHE A 157 -12.69 16.28 14.75
CA PHE A 157 -13.86 15.39 14.87
C PHE A 157 -13.49 13.97 15.31
N HIS A 158 -12.42 13.38 14.77
CA HIS A 158 -11.95 12.06 15.22
C HIS A 158 -11.50 12.06 16.67
N LEU A 159 -10.67 13.03 17.07
CA LEU A 159 -10.22 13.21 18.45
C LEU A 159 -11.42 13.38 19.40
N THR A 160 -12.36 14.23 19.03
CA THR A 160 -13.58 14.51 19.81
C THR A 160 -14.49 13.28 19.91
N SER A 161 -14.56 12.44 18.87
CA SER A 161 -15.27 11.15 18.93
C SER A 161 -14.54 10.10 19.78
N SER A 162 -13.21 10.13 19.84
CA SER A 162 -12.38 9.28 20.70
C SER A 162 -12.30 9.77 22.15
N CYS A 163 -12.74 10.99 22.46
CA CYS A 163 -13.00 11.47 23.82
C CYS A 163 -14.24 10.77 24.45
N PRO A 164 -14.53 10.94 25.75
CA PRO A 164 -15.66 10.27 26.43
C PRO A 164 -17.06 10.86 26.08
N ILE A 165 -17.33 11.03 24.78
CA ILE A 165 -18.65 11.38 24.23
C ILE A 165 -19.46 10.09 24.01
N PRO A 166 -20.79 10.07 24.27
CA PRO A 166 -21.64 8.93 23.96
C PRO A 166 -21.71 8.71 22.43
N TRP A 167 -21.52 7.45 22.02
CA TRP A 167 -21.77 6.98 20.65
C TRP A 167 -23.16 6.37 20.51
N MET A 168 -23.70 5.82 21.60
CA MET A 168 -25.12 5.44 21.71
C MET A 168 -25.71 5.91 23.03
N ARG A 169 -27.03 6.03 23.07
CA ARG A 169 -27.79 6.42 24.26
C ARG A 169 -29.07 5.61 24.39
N SER A 170 -29.23 4.96 25.53
CA SER A 170 -30.41 4.18 25.90
C SER A 170 -31.62 5.07 26.17
N ARG A 171 -32.83 4.54 25.96
CA ARG A 171 -34.06 5.14 26.50
C ARG A 171 -34.06 5.22 28.03
N SER A 172 -33.34 4.33 28.72
CA SER A 172 -33.12 4.39 30.18
C SER A 172 -32.15 5.52 30.61
N GLY A 173 -31.65 6.34 29.68
CA GLY A 173 -30.68 7.40 29.96
C GLY A 173 -29.22 6.93 30.07
N ARG A 174 -28.96 5.61 30.03
CA ARG A 174 -27.59 5.06 29.99
C ARG A 174 -26.88 5.42 28.70
N LYS A 175 -25.69 6.00 28.82
CA LYS A 175 -24.83 6.46 27.72
C LYS A 175 -23.75 5.42 27.47
N TYR A 176 -23.58 4.99 26.22
CA TYR A 176 -22.50 4.09 25.80
C TYR A 176 -21.49 4.89 25.00
N GLY A 177 -20.32 5.14 25.60
CA GLY A 177 -19.14 5.65 24.91
C GLY A 177 -18.12 4.53 24.67
N VAL A 178 -17.15 4.81 23.82
CA VAL A 178 -16.07 3.90 23.41
C VAL A 178 -15.30 3.28 24.59
N TRP A 179 -15.21 3.99 25.72
CA TRP A 179 -14.43 3.58 26.89
C TRP A 179 -15.26 3.05 28.05
N ARG A 180 -16.49 3.56 28.20
CA ARG A 180 -17.34 3.38 29.39
C ARG A 180 -18.82 3.51 29.04
N ALA A 181 -19.65 2.71 29.70
CA ALA A 181 -21.09 2.92 29.81
C ALA A 181 -21.41 3.62 31.14
N THR A 182 -22.14 4.74 31.10
CA THR A 182 -22.41 5.59 32.28
C THR A 182 -23.87 6.01 32.38
N GLY A 183 -24.34 6.21 33.63
CA GLY A 183 -25.69 6.67 33.92
C GLY A 183 -26.81 5.66 33.65
N GLY A 184 -28.05 6.17 33.72
CA GLY A 184 -29.28 5.38 33.59
C GLY A 184 -29.62 4.53 34.82
N GLY A 185 -29.30 5.00 36.03
CA GLY A 185 -29.49 4.29 37.31
C GLY A 185 -28.46 3.19 37.60
N GLU A 186 -27.81 2.68 36.56
CA GLU A 186 -26.82 1.58 36.60
C GLU A 186 -25.40 2.09 36.89
N PRO A 187 -24.54 1.30 37.58
CA PRO A 187 -23.16 1.67 37.88
C PRO A 187 -22.33 1.94 36.62
N ASN A 188 -21.30 2.76 36.74
CA ASN A 188 -20.38 3.07 35.65
C ASN A 188 -19.55 1.83 35.31
N LEU A 189 -19.70 1.31 34.10
CA LEU A 189 -19.04 0.09 33.63
C LEU A 189 -17.99 0.46 32.59
N LYS A 190 -16.72 0.08 32.78
CA LYS A 190 -15.73 0.21 31.69
C LYS A 190 -15.97 -0.91 30.69
N VAL A 191 -15.59 -0.68 29.44
CA VAL A 191 -15.75 -1.70 28.38
C VAL A 191 -15.01 -3.00 28.71
N GLY A 192 -13.86 -2.94 29.38
CA GLY A 192 -13.11 -4.14 29.81
C GLY A 192 -13.74 -4.94 30.95
N ASP A 193 -14.74 -4.37 31.64
CA ASP A 193 -15.42 -5.00 32.79
C ASP A 193 -16.73 -5.72 32.35
N ILE A 194 -17.01 -5.80 31.04
CA ILE A 194 -18.21 -6.45 30.47
C ILE A 194 -18.00 -7.97 30.41
N HIS A 195 -18.32 -8.66 31.50
CA HIS A 195 -18.19 -10.13 31.58
C HIS A 195 -19.41 -10.88 31.01
N ASP A 196 -20.62 -10.32 31.12
CA ASP A 196 -21.88 -10.96 30.67
C ASP A 196 -21.95 -11.28 29.16
N CYS A 197 -21.16 -10.59 28.34
CA CYS A 197 -21.20 -10.72 26.88
C CYS A 197 -19.83 -10.40 26.28
N SER A 198 -18.98 -11.42 26.20
CA SER A 198 -17.64 -11.34 25.63
C SER A 198 -17.62 -10.79 24.19
N TYR A 199 -18.67 -11.03 23.41
CA TYR A 199 -18.84 -10.48 22.06
C TYR A 199 -19.02 -8.96 22.06
N GLU A 200 -19.88 -8.42 22.95
CA GLU A 200 -20.06 -6.97 23.09
C GLU A 200 -18.80 -6.29 23.61
N MET A 201 -18.10 -6.92 24.57
CA MET A 201 -16.78 -6.48 25.03
C MET A 201 -15.77 -6.37 23.88
N GLN A 202 -15.60 -7.44 23.08
CA GLN A 202 -14.66 -7.47 21.96
C GLN A 202 -14.98 -6.41 20.90
N TYR A 203 -16.25 -6.19 20.58
CA TYR A 203 -16.64 -5.15 19.62
C TYR A 203 -16.32 -3.75 20.14
N TRP A 204 -16.67 -3.41 21.38
CA TRP A 204 -16.33 -2.10 21.94
C TRP A 204 -14.82 -1.89 22.07
N GLN A 205 -14.04 -2.93 22.43
CA GLN A 205 -12.57 -2.86 22.44
C GLN A 205 -11.99 -2.64 21.04
N ALA A 206 -12.52 -3.32 20.02
CA ALA A 206 -12.10 -3.13 18.63
C ALA A 206 -12.46 -1.74 18.10
N VAL A 207 -13.64 -1.21 18.44
CA VAL A 207 -14.05 0.17 18.15
C VAL A 207 -13.09 1.16 18.82
N ALA A 208 -12.70 0.93 20.07
CA ALA A 208 -11.75 1.79 20.79
C ALA A 208 -10.36 1.81 20.15
N ALA A 209 -9.81 0.63 19.85
CA ALA A 209 -8.51 0.52 19.20
C ALA A 209 -8.52 1.19 17.81
N THR A 210 -9.56 0.94 17.00
CA THR A 210 -9.67 1.51 15.65
C THR A 210 -9.97 3.01 15.67
N SER A 211 -10.74 3.54 16.63
CA SER A 211 -10.92 5.00 16.77
C SER A 211 -9.62 5.71 17.14
N VAL A 212 -8.80 5.13 18.03
CA VAL A 212 -7.47 5.67 18.38
C VAL A 212 -6.53 5.63 17.18
N LEU A 213 -6.46 4.51 16.45
CA LEU A 213 -5.64 4.40 15.23
C LEU A 213 -6.09 5.41 14.15
N ALA A 214 -7.40 5.61 13.98
CA ALA A 214 -7.94 6.62 13.07
C ALA A 214 -7.54 8.04 13.48
N THR A 215 -7.59 8.36 14.78
CA THR A 215 -7.16 9.66 15.34
C THR A 215 -5.65 9.89 15.18
N LEU A 216 -4.81 8.86 15.42
CA LEU A 216 -3.36 8.95 15.25
C LEU A 216 -2.98 9.14 13.77
N ALA A 217 -3.56 8.34 12.86
CA ALA A 217 -3.37 8.49 11.43
C ALA A 217 -3.86 9.86 10.93
N SER A 218 -4.99 10.35 11.46
CA SER A 218 -5.52 11.69 11.18
C SER A 218 -4.56 12.80 11.64
N CYS A 219 -3.95 12.65 12.82
CA CYS A 219 -2.96 13.60 13.33
C CYS A 219 -1.72 13.63 12.42
N GLY A 220 -1.24 12.45 12.01
CA GLY A 220 -0.16 12.32 11.03
C GLY A 220 -0.51 12.98 9.69
N ALA A 221 -1.72 12.77 9.16
CA ALA A 221 -2.21 13.40 7.93
C ALA A 221 -2.25 14.93 8.04
N MET A 222 -2.76 15.47 9.16
CA MET A 222 -2.75 16.90 9.46
C MET A 222 -1.33 17.47 9.48
N ILE A 223 -0.41 16.85 10.23
CA ILE A 223 1.01 17.28 10.31
C ILE A 223 1.65 17.21 8.92
N SER A 224 1.39 16.14 8.16
CA SER A 224 1.85 15.98 6.78
C SER A 224 1.34 17.09 5.86
N GLY A 225 0.07 17.51 6.00
CA GLY A 225 -0.51 18.67 5.30
C GLY A 225 0.18 19.99 5.65
N VAL A 226 0.44 20.25 6.93
CA VAL A 226 1.21 21.43 7.36
C VAL A 226 2.61 21.41 6.75
N LEU A 227 3.27 20.25 6.74
CA LEU A 227 4.58 20.08 6.10
C LEU A 227 4.53 20.29 4.57
N LEU A 228 3.45 19.87 3.89
CA LEU A 228 3.23 20.18 2.46
C LEU A 228 3.05 21.68 2.20
N CYS A 229 2.39 22.41 3.10
CA CYS A 229 2.23 23.86 3.01
C CYS A 229 3.56 24.61 3.17
N VAL A 230 4.48 24.13 4.02
CA VAL A 230 5.83 24.72 4.19
C VAL A 230 6.90 24.09 3.27
N ASN A 231 6.51 23.37 2.22
CA ASN A 231 7.39 22.69 1.25
C ASN A 231 8.40 21.68 1.85
N LYS A 232 8.14 21.15 3.05
CA LYS A 232 8.97 20.13 3.71
C LYS A 232 8.33 18.74 3.77
N GLY A 233 7.06 18.62 3.35
CA GLY A 233 6.28 17.39 3.37
C GLY A 233 6.35 16.59 2.06
N HIS A 234 6.10 15.29 2.16
CA HIS A 234 5.97 14.39 1.00
C HIS A 234 4.51 13.98 0.80
N MET A 235 3.97 14.16 -0.41
CA MET A 235 2.55 13.83 -0.71
C MET A 235 2.21 12.35 -0.48
N ALA A 236 3.15 11.43 -0.70
CA ALA A 236 2.96 10.01 -0.43
C ALA A 236 2.61 9.73 1.05
N ALA A 237 3.26 10.42 1.99
CA ALA A 237 2.93 10.31 3.41
C ALA A 237 1.51 10.81 3.69
N SER A 238 1.11 11.93 3.08
CA SER A 238 -0.23 12.50 3.21
C SER A 238 -1.31 11.53 2.69
N PHE A 239 -1.09 10.89 1.53
CA PHE A 239 -2.00 9.87 0.99
C PHE A 239 -2.12 8.66 1.94
N ILE A 240 -1.00 8.08 2.37
CA ILE A 240 -0.97 6.89 3.24
C ILE A 240 -1.67 7.16 4.58
N LEU A 241 -1.36 8.29 5.21
CA LEU A 241 -1.93 8.65 6.52
C LEU A 241 -3.42 8.98 6.44
N SER A 242 -3.85 9.67 5.37
CA SER A 242 -5.29 9.91 5.11
C SER A 242 -6.02 8.58 4.86
N PHE A 243 -5.46 7.70 4.04
CA PHE A 243 -6.04 6.38 3.75
C PHE A 243 -6.22 5.54 5.02
N PHE A 244 -5.20 5.45 5.88
CA PHE A 244 -5.33 4.73 7.15
C PHE A 244 -6.36 5.37 8.09
N SER A 245 -6.44 6.70 8.16
CA SER A 245 -7.46 7.39 8.96
C SER A 245 -8.89 7.06 8.48
N ILE A 246 -9.12 7.15 7.16
CA ILE A 246 -10.37 6.76 6.49
C ILE A 246 -10.72 5.30 6.77
N ALA A 247 -9.77 4.39 6.61
CA ALA A 247 -9.98 2.95 6.79
C ALA A 247 -10.31 2.59 8.25
N PHE A 248 -9.50 3.04 9.21
CA PHE A 248 -9.75 2.75 10.64
C PHE A 248 -11.04 3.40 11.14
N SER A 249 -11.35 4.62 10.69
CA SER A 249 -12.64 5.28 11.00
C SER A 249 -13.83 4.50 10.43
N LEU A 250 -13.73 4.01 9.20
CA LEU A 250 -14.79 3.20 8.58
C LEU A 250 -14.99 1.87 9.31
N ILE A 251 -13.90 1.23 9.76
CA ILE A 251 -13.96 0.00 10.58
C ILE A 251 -14.65 0.28 11.92
N ALA A 252 -14.25 1.33 12.64
CA ALA A 252 -14.89 1.74 13.89
C ALA A 252 -16.40 1.98 13.72
N TRP A 253 -16.78 2.70 12.65
CA TRP A 253 -18.17 2.96 12.29
C TRP A 253 -18.94 1.66 11.98
N ALA A 254 -18.38 0.78 11.14
CA ALA A 254 -18.99 -0.48 10.76
C ALA A 254 -19.20 -1.43 11.94
N LEU A 255 -18.23 -1.51 12.86
CA LEU A 255 -18.34 -2.29 14.10
C LEU A 255 -19.46 -1.77 15.00
N VAL A 256 -19.62 -0.44 15.12
CA VAL A 256 -20.72 0.16 15.89
C VAL A 256 -22.08 -0.08 15.23
N VAL A 257 -22.19 -0.02 13.90
CA VAL A 257 -23.44 -0.37 13.19
C VAL A 257 -23.77 -1.86 13.31
N ALA A 258 -22.76 -2.73 13.27
CA ALA A 258 -22.93 -4.16 13.51
C ALA A 258 -23.45 -4.41 14.94
N LEU A 259 -22.82 -3.81 15.95
CA LEU A 259 -23.28 -3.86 17.34
C LEU A 259 -24.70 -3.29 17.51
N TYR A 260 -25.04 -2.25 16.73
CA TYR A 260 -26.36 -1.62 16.77
C TYR A 260 -27.48 -2.53 16.25
N ARG A 261 -27.22 -3.24 15.15
CA ARG A 261 -28.21 -4.05 14.42
C ARG A 261 -28.26 -5.53 14.84
N TYR A 262 -27.16 -6.10 15.31
CA TYR A 262 -27.09 -7.51 15.69
C TYR A 262 -27.46 -7.75 17.16
N PHE A 263 -27.90 -8.96 17.44
CA PHE A 263 -28.40 -9.38 18.75
C PHE A 263 -27.24 -9.69 19.72
N ARG A 264 -27.29 -9.12 20.93
CA ARG A 264 -26.17 -9.18 21.90
C ARG A 264 -26.47 -10.14 23.06
N CYS A 265 -25.98 -11.38 22.99
CA CYS A 265 -25.99 -12.34 24.11
C CYS A 265 -27.33 -12.41 24.91
N GLY A 266 -28.47 -12.52 24.22
CA GLY A 266 -29.81 -12.54 24.85
C GLY A 266 -30.46 -11.17 25.09
N LYS A 267 -29.68 -10.08 25.07
CA LYS A 267 -30.09 -8.72 25.47
C LYS A 267 -30.66 -7.84 24.33
N GLY A 268 -31.19 -8.45 23.28
CA GLY A 268 -31.73 -7.73 22.11
C GLY A 268 -30.66 -7.08 21.21
N ALA A 269 -31.10 -6.51 20.09
CA ALA A 269 -30.29 -5.56 19.31
C ALA A 269 -30.51 -4.14 19.88
N PHE A 270 -29.52 -3.23 19.78
CA PHE A 270 -29.77 -1.85 20.23
C PHE A 270 -30.88 -1.16 19.40
N ALA A 271 -30.98 -1.51 18.11
CA ALA A 271 -32.00 -1.06 17.19
C ALA A 271 -33.45 -1.45 17.58
N SER A 272 -33.67 -2.45 18.44
CA SER A 272 -35.03 -2.85 18.86
C SER A 272 -35.59 -1.93 19.96
N GLY A 273 -35.38 -0.62 19.83
CA GLY A 273 -35.85 0.41 20.77
C GLY A 273 -35.01 0.59 22.04
N VAL A 274 -33.92 -0.15 22.22
CA VAL A 274 -33.07 -0.08 23.41
C VAL A 274 -32.23 1.20 23.43
N ALA A 275 -31.56 1.52 22.33
CA ALA A 275 -30.74 2.73 22.20
C ALA A 275 -30.87 3.40 20.83
N HIS A 276 -30.48 4.67 20.77
CA HIS A 276 -30.24 5.44 19.55
C HIS A 276 -28.75 5.78 19.41
N LEU A 277 -28.31 6.01 18.18
CA LEU A 277 -26.97 6.51 17.87
C LEU A 277 -26.91 7.99 18.31
N ASP A 278 -25.81 8.40 18.97
CA ASP A 278 -25.62 9.72 19.58
C ASP A 278 -24.35 10.39 19.01
N GLY A 279 -24.04 11.62 19.45
CA GLY A 279 -23.08 12.53 18.82
C GLY A 279 -21.70 11.95 18.49
N GLY A 280 -21.16 11.04 19.31
CA GLY A 280 -19.85 10.42 19.04
C GLY A 280 -19.80 9.68 17.71
N PHE A 281 -20.87 8.94 17.37
CA PHE A 281 -21.00 8.22 16.10
C PHE A 281 -21.14 9.17 14.90
N ALA A 282 -21.90 10.26 15.07
CA ALA A 282 -22.08 11.28 14.04
C ALA A 282 -20.76 12.03 13.76
N LEU A 283 -20.00 12.38 14.81
CA LEU A 283 -18.71 13.06 14.70
C LEU A 283 -17.68 12.20 13.95
N THR A 284 -17.60 10.90 14.21
CA THR A 284 -16.72 9.99 13.44
C THR A 284 -17.08 9.95 11.96
N LEU A 285 -18.38 9.93 11.63
CA LEU A 285 -18.85 9.96 10.24
C LEU A 285 -18.52 11.29 9.54
N ILE A 286 -18.71 12.43 10.21
CA ILE A 286 -18.37 13.76 9.67
C ILE A 286 -16.86 13.85 9.45
N GLY A 287 -16.03 13.41 10.42
CA GLY A 287 -14.58 13.33 10.26
C GLY A 287 -14.16 12.48 9.07
N TRP A 288 -14.79 11.33 8.88
CA TRP A 288 -14.56 10.46 7.73
C TRP A 288 -14.87 11.14 6.39
N VAL A 289 -16.01 11.83 6.27
CA VAL A 289 -16.38 12.58 5.05
C VAL A 289 -15.38 13.71 4.78
N MET A 290 -14.90 14.40 5.82
CA MET A 290 -13.93 15.48 5.68
C MET A 290 -12.55 14.95 5.23
N HIS A 291 -12.09 13.80 5.76
CA HIS A 291 -10.88 13.12 5.26
C HIS A 291 -11.02 12.59 3.83
N MET A 292 -12.18 12.00 3.49
CA MET A 292 -12.47 11.59 2.12
C MET A 292 -12.44 12.77 1.15
N THR A 293 -12.96 13.93 1.57
CA THR A 293 -12.90 15.16 0.77
C THR A 293 -11.45 15.67 0.66
N ALA A 294 -10.68 15.63 1.75
CA ALA A 294 -9.27 16.01 1.75
C ALA A 294 -8.44 15.14 0.79
N ILE A 295 -8.55 13.81 0.88
CA ILE A 295 -7.80 12.91 -0.01
C ILE A 295 -8.23 13.10 -1.47
N ILE A 296 -9.51 13.35 -1.77
CA ILE A 296 -9.97 13.68 -3.13
C ILE A 296 -9.34 14.99 -3.64
N VAL A 297 -9.27 16.04 -2.82
CA VAL A 297 -8.59 17.30 -3.19
C VAL A 297 -7.11 17.06 -3.49
N LEU A 298 -6.43 16.21 -2.71
CA LEU A 298 -5.03 15.86 -2.94
C LEU A 298 -4.84 14.98 -4.19
N ILE A 299 -5.76 14.04 -4.47
CA ILE A 299 -5.82 13.24 -5.70
C ILE A 299 -6.01 14.15 -6.93
N VAL A 300 -6.94 15.12 -6.85
CA VAL A 300 -7.19 16.08 -7.95
C VAL A 300 -5.98 16.98 -8.18
N TYR A 301 -5.31 17.45 -7.12
CA TYR A 301 -4.04 18.19 -7.24
C TYR A 301 -2.96 17.34 -7.92
N PHE A 302 -2.80 16.09 -7.48
CA PHE A 302 -1.86 15.14 -8.07
C PHE A 302 -2.14 14.92 -9.56
N PHE A 303 -3.37 14.60 -9.96
CA PHE A 303 -3.68 14.44 -11.39
C PHE A 303 -3.50 15.76 -12.17
N LYS A 304 -4.02 16.89 -11.69
CA LYS A 304 -4.04 18.15 -12.43
C LYS A 304 -2.65 18.75 -12.67
N TYR A 305 -1.73 18.61 -11.71
CA TYR A 305 -0.41 19.24 -11.77
C TYR A 305 0.72 18.22 -11.92
N TRP A 306 0.70 17.09 -11.19
CA TRP A 306 1.77 16.08 -11.27
C TRP A 306 1.71 15.30 -12.58
N THR A 307 0.54 14.74 -12.94
CA THR A 307 0.44 13.93 -14.18
C THR A 307 0.47 14.76 -15.47
N ARG A 308 0.31 16.08 -15.38
CA ARG A 308 0.36 17.00 -16.52
C ARG A 308 1.76 17.57 -16.79
N SER A 309 2.66 17.56 -15.80
CA SER A 309 4.09 17.88 -15.97
C SER A 309 4.84 16.79 -16.74
N ILE A 310 4.33 15.57 -16.72
CA ILE A 310 5.00 14.40 -17.26
C ILE A 310 4.63 14.21 -18.75
N HIS A 311 5.41 14.81 -19.65
CA HIS A 311 5.34 14.54 -21.10
C HIS A 311 5.89 13.15 -21.50
N SER A 312 6.05 12.23 -20.53
CA SER A 312 6.62 10.89 -20.73
C SER A 312 5.59 9.77 -20.57
N GLY A 313 5.17 9.19 -21.70
CA GLY A 313 4.71 7.81 -21.80
C GLY A 313 3.25 7.51 -21.39
N LYS A 314 2.46 7.03 -22.37
CA LYS A 314 1.14 6.38 -22.15
C LYS A 314 1.20 5.25 -21.09
N THR A 315 2.37 4.64 -20.91
CA THR A 315 2.67 3.59 -19.94
C THR A 315 2.61 4.04 -18.47
N ARG A 316 2.76 5.34 -18.14
CA ARG A 316 2.61 5.83 -16.75
C ARG A 316 1.14 5.88 -16.28
N ALA A 317 0.19 6.20 -17.17
CA ALA A 317 -1.24 6.26 -16.84
C ALA A 317 -1.80 4.88 -16.41
N VAL A 318 -1.36 3.81 -17.08
CA VAL A 318 -1.75 2.43 -16.78
C VAL A 318 -1.29 1.99 -15.37
N ARG A 319 -0.14 2.48 -14.90
CA ARG A 319 0.37 2.21 -13.55
C ARG A 319 -0.52 2.84 -12.47
N PHE A 320 -1.05 4.04 -12.70
CA PHE A 320 -2.03 4.65 -11.80
C PHE A 320 -3.37 3.89 -11.78
N ILE A 321 -3.84 3.41 -12.94
CA ILE A 321 -5.03 2.55 -13.02
C ILE A 321 -4.79 1.25 -12.24
N TYR A 322 -3.61 0.63 -12.40
CA TYR A 322 -3.20 -0.56 -11.65
C TYR A 322 -3.23 -0.34 -10.13
N VAL A 323 -2.64 0.75 -9.63
CA VAL A 323 -2.65 1.10 -8.20
C VAL A 323 -4.09 1.34 -7.69
N ALA A 324 -4.90 2.11 -8.42
CA ALA A 324 -6.29 2.38 -8.04
C ALA A 324 -7.14 1.11 -7.98
N VAL A 325 -6.99 0.23 -8.97
CA VAL A 325 -7.67 -1.09 -9.01
C VAL A 325 -7.19 -2.01 -7.90
N GLY A 326 -5.90 -2.00 -7.56
CA GLY A 326 -5.36 -2.74 -6.42
C GLY A 326 -6.00 -2.30 -5.09
N ILE A 327 -6.17 -1.00 -4.88
CA ILE A 327 -6.86 -0.45 -3.69
C ILE A 327 -8.34 -0.88 -3.65
N ILE A 328 -9.06 -0.78 -4.78
CA ILE A 328 -10.47 -1.25 -4.87
C ILE A 328 -10.55 -2.75 -4.58
N THR A 329 -9.60 -3.54 -5.08
CA THR A 329 -9.53 -4.98 -4.83
C THR A 329 -9.27 -5.31 -3.36
N MET A 330 -8.39 -4.57 -2.68
CA MET A 330 -8.19 -4.72 -1.23
C MET A 330 -9.49 -4.49 -0.44
N ILE A 331 -10.29 -3.50 -0.84
CA ILE A 331 -11.61 -3.25 -0.24
C ILE A 331 -12.54 -4.44 -0.52
N PHE A 332 -12.60 -4.93 -1.76
CA PHE A 332 -13.47 -6.06 -2.14
C PHE A 332 -13.10 -7.35 -1.40
N TYR A 333 -11.82 -7.65 -1.20
CA TYR A 333 -11.38 -8.78 -0.39
C TYR A 333 -11.74 -8.59 1.09
N SER A 334 -11.46 -7.42 1.66
CA SER A 334 -11.75 -7.12 3.08
C SER A 334 -13.24 -7.20 3.40
N VAL A 335 -14.09 -6.62 2.55
CA VAL A 335 -15.54 -6.67 2.67
C VAL A 335 -16.06 -8.07 2.36
N GLY A 336 -15.60 -8.71 1.28
CA GLY A 336 -16.04 -10.03 0.85
C GLY A 336 -15.79 -11.13 1.89
N VAL A 337 -14.65 -11.05 2.60
CA VAL A 337 -14.29 -11.93 3.73
C VAL A 337 -15.16 -11.69 4.97
N ALA A 338 -15.65 -10.47 5.18
CA ALA A 338 -16.54 -10.15 6.31
C ALA A 338 -18.02 -10.51 6.04
N TYR A 339 -18.44 -10.54 4.77
CA TYR A 339 -19.82 -10.79 4.36
C TYR A 339 -20.16 -12.28 4.21
N THR A 340 -21.45 -12.56 3.97
CA THR A 340 -21.96 -13.92 3.73
C THR A 340 -21.51 -14.44 2.37
N LEU A 341 -20.95 -15.65 2.35
CA LEU A 341 -20.41 -16.32 1.16
C LEU A 341 -21.48 -17.13 0.42
N TRP A 342 -22.29 -17.88 1.16
CA TRP A 342 -23.48 -18.57 0.65
C TRP A 342 -24.58 -18.62 1.71
N GLY A 343 -25.82 -18.84 1.27
CA GLY A 343 -26.98 -18.96 2.17
C GLY A 343 -28.15 -19.69 1.53
N LYS A 344 -28.98 -20.30 2.37
CA LYS A 344 -30.20 -21.02 1.99
C LYS A 344 -31.36 -20.57 2.88
N THR A 345 -32.55 -20.56 2.31
CA THR A 345 -33.77 -20.19 3.04
C THR A 345 -34.64 -21.43 3.13
N PHE A 346 -34.78 -21.96 4.34
CA PHE A 346 -35.72 -23.03 4.69
C PHE A 346 -37.08 -22.41 5.11
N PRO A 347 -38.13 -23.21 5.30
CA PRO A 347 -39.43 -22.71 5.74
C PRO A 347 -39.33 -21.88 7.02
N ALA A 348 -38.81 -22.46 8.12
CA ALA A 348 -38.72 -21.79 9.42
C ALA A 348 -37.46 -20.91 9.59
N VAL A 349 -36.32 -21.23 8.94
CA VAL A 349 -35.05 -20.50 9.15
C VAL A 349 -34.34 -20.09 7.87
N LYS A 350 -33.63 -18.96 7.91
CA LYS A 350 -32.67 -18.53 6.88
C LYS A 350 -31.25 -18.71 7.39
N VAL A 351 -30.46 -19.52 6.70
CA VAL A 351 -29.07 -19.84 7.06
C VAL A 351 -28.13 -19.07 6.15
N SER A 352 -27.17 -18.37 6.73
CA SER A 352 -26.13 -17.62 6.00
C SER A 352 -24.76 -17.97 6.55
N VAL A 353 -23.87 -18.46 5.69
CA VAL A 353 -22.51 -18.89 6.05
C VAL A 353 -21.54 -17.78 5.67
N SER A 354 -20.76 -17.30 6.64
CA SER A 354 -19.61 -16.41 6.41
C SER A 354 -18.31 -17.16 6.69
N LEU A 355 -17.17 -16.53 6.39
CA LEU A 355 -15.86 -17.11 6.68
C LEU A 355 -15.57 -17.24 8.20
N TRP A 356 -16.29 -16.50 9.04
CA TRP A 356 -16.03 -16.40 10.48
C TRP A 356 -17.07 -17.10 11.35
N HIS A 357 -18.31 -17.18 10.88
CA HIS A 357 -19.45 -17.72 11.63
C HIS A 357 -20.59 -18.17 10.71
N VAL A 358 -21.50 -18.97 11.23
CA VAL A 358 -22.80 -19.29 10.60
C VAL A 358 -23.89 -18.49 11.31
N GLN A 359 -24.69 -17.75 10.56
CA GLN A 359 -25.88 -17.07 11.07
C GLN A 359 -27.11 -17.93 10.74
N VAL A 360 -27.89 -18.30 11.76
CA VAL A 360 -29.22 -18.90 11.59
C VAL A 360 -30.26 -17.89 12.05
N TYR A 361 -31.02 -17.36 11.10
CA TYR A 361 -32.11 -16.42 11.34
C TYR A 361 -33.44 -17.18 11.39
N ASP A 362 -34.02 -17.28 12.56
CA ASP A 362 -35.37 -17.81 12.77
C ASP A 362 -36.41 -16.78 12.31
N ARG A 363 -37.37 -17.23 11.49
CA ARG A 363 -38.41 -16.39 10.88
C ARG A 363 -39.61 -16.17 11.80
N GLU A 364 -39.88 -17.11 12.72
CA GLU A 364 -41.01 -17.00 13.65
C GLU A 364 -40.68 -16.01 14.77
N THR A 365 -39.55 -16.22 15.46
CA THR A 365 -39.09 -15.30 16.51
C THR A 365 -38.41 -14.05 15.98
N ARG A 366 -38.04 -14.01 14.68
CA ARG A 366 -37.25 -12.97 14.01
C ARG A 366 -35.84 -12.77 14.61
N LEU A 367 -35.32 -13.78 15.30
CA LEU A 367 -34.01 -13.75 15.97
C LEU A 367 -32.90 -14.32 15.09
N SER A 368 -31.68 -13.79 15.21
CA SER A 368 -30.47 -14.39 14.61
C SER A 368 -29.57 -15.00 15.67
N THR A 369 -29.33 -16.30 15.59
CA THR A 369 -28.26 -16.96 16.35
C THR A 369 -26.99 -17.03 15.51
N PHE A 370 -25.84 -16.83 16.15
CA PHE A 370 -24.52 -16.87 15.54
C PHE A 370 -23.75 -18.05 16.10
N LEU A 371 -23.40 -19.00 15.23
CA LEU A 371 -22.76 -20.26 15.58
C LEU A 371 -21.32 -20.25 15.06
N SER A 372 -20.38 -20.65 15.92
CA SER A 372 -18.97 -20.80 15.57
C SER A 372 -18.77 -22.00 14.62
N HIS A 373 -17.73 -21.97 13.79
CA HIS A 373 -17.34 -23.15 13.01
C HIS A 373 -17.03 -24.38 13.89
N SER A 374 -16.60 -24.17 15.13
CA SER A 374 -16.41 -25.26 16.11
C SER A 374 -17.71 -26.01 16.46
N THR A 375 -18.88 -25.39 16.26
CA THR A 375 -20.20 -26.00 16.49
C THR A 375 -20.53 -27.06 15.43
N TYR A 376 -19.87 -27.06 14.26
CA TYR A 376 -19.99 -28.17 13.30
C TYR A 376 -19.39 -29.48 13.78
N LYS A 377 -18.51 -29.45 14.81
CA LYS A 377 -17.85 -30.64 15.37
C LYS A 377 -17.19 -31.57 14.33
N CYS A 378 -16.83 -31.02 13.17
CA CYS A 378 -16.03 -31.68 12.16
C CYS A 378 -14.73 -30.91 11.91
N THR A 379 -13.61 -31.64 11.90
CA THR A 379 -12.27 -31.07 11.74
C THR A 379 -12.01 -30.59 10.32
N THR A 380 -12.55 -31.28 9.32
CA THR A 380 -12.40 -30.98 7.89
C THR A 380 -12.93 -29.59 7.51
N ILE A 381 -14.20 -29.29 7.83
CA ILE A 381 -14.79 -27.97 7.54
C ILE A 381 -14.07 -26.84 8.29
N THR A 382 -13.70 -27.07 9.55
CA THR A 382 -12.96 -26.10 10.38
C THR A 382 -11.57 -25.83 9.80
N ARG A 383 -10.89 -26.87 9.31
CA ARG A 383 -9.58 -26.75 8.65
C ARG A 383 -9.70 -25.97 7.34
N TYR A 384 -10.65 -26.30 6.47
CA TYR A 384 -10.81 -25.57 5.20
C TYR A 384 -11.19 -24.09 5.41
N MET A 385 -12.12 -23.75 6.30
CA MET A 385 -12.44 -22.35 6.61
C MET A 385 -11.22 -21.57 7.11
N ARG A 386 -10.40 -22.16 7.99
CA ARG A 386 -9.14 -21.55 8.46
C ARG A 386 -8.11 -21.39 7.35
N VAL A 387 -7.96 -22.38 6.47
CA VAL A 387 -7.05 -22.31 5.32
C VAL A 387 -7.49 -21.21 4.36
N VAL A 388 -8.78 -21.11 4.02
CA VAL A 388 -9.30 -20.04 3.17
C VAL A 388 -9.10 -18.66 3.81
N ALA A 389 -9.36 -18.51 5.11
CA ALA A 389 -9.09 -17.27 5.83
C ALA A 389 -7.61 -16.87 5.76
N ALA A 390 -6.69 -17.82 6.00
CA ALA A 390 -5.26 -17.57 5.88
C ALA A 390 -4.85 -17.18 4.45
N LEU A 391 -5.36 -17.88 3.42
CA LEU A 391 -5.09 -17.58 2.01
C LEU A 391 -5.60 -16.19 1.61
N MET A 392 -6.79 -15.78 2.05
CA MET A 392 -7.35 -14.44 1.77
C MET A 392 -6.58 -13.33 2.51
N ILE A 393 -6.15 -13.57 3.75
CA ILE A 393 -5.30 -12.63 4.50
C ILE A 393 -3.94 -12.48 3.79
N LEU A 394 -3.28 -13.59 3.45
CA LEU A 394 -2.01 -13.57 2.70
C LEU A 394 -2.18 -12.88 1.35
N SER A 395 -3.24 -13.18 0.59
CA SER A 395 -3.56 -12.50 -0.67
C SER A 395 -3.67 -10.99 -0.49
N THR A 396 -4.32 -10.53 0.59
CA THR A 396 -4.48 -9.10 0.90
C THR A 396 -3.16 -8.45 1.32
N ILE A 397 -2.30 -9.15 2.05
CA ILE A 397 -0.94 -8.69 2.42
C ILE A 397 -0.05 -8.55 1.18
N TRP A 398 -0.05 -9.55 0.29
CA TRP A 398 0.68 -9.46 -0.97
C TRP A 398 0.15 -8.34 -1.88
N LEU A 399 -1.17 -8.14 -1.90
CA LEU A 399 -1.79 -7.03 -2.64
C LEU A 399 -1.39 -5.66 -2.06
N PHE A 400 -1.30 -5.53 -0.73
CA PHE A 400 -0.79 -4.32 -0.09
C PHE A 400 0.65 -4.00 -0.53
N PHE A 401 1.55 -4.98 -0.49
CA PHE A 401 2.92 -4.78 -1.00
C PHE A 401 2.95 -4.47 -2.50
N ALA A 402 2.09 -5.11 -3.30
CA ALA A 402 1.95 -4.83 -4.72
C ALA A 402 1.47 -3.39 -4.99
N VAL A 403 0.52 -2.87 -4.20
CA VAL A 403 0.00 -1.49 -4.27
C VAL A 403 1.06 -0.47 -3.81
N VAL A 404 1.76 -0.74 -2.70
CA VAL A 404 2.84 0.15 -2.19
C VAL A 404 3.96 0.26 -3.22
N LEU A 405 4.46 -0.88 -3.73
CA LEU A 405 5.51 -0.90 -4.75
C LEU A 405 5.01 -0.44 -6.12
N GLY A 406 3.72 -0.61 -6.42
CA GLY A 406 3.07 -0.08 -7.62
C GLY A 406 2.98 1.45 -7.59
N THR A 407 2.74 2.02 -6.41
CA THR A 407 2.81 3.47 -6.18
C THR A 407 4.25 3.95 -6.33
N GLY A 408 5.22 3.22 -5.77
CA GLY A 408 6.65 3.46 -6.03
C GLY A 408 7.01 3.38 -7.52
N ALA A 409 6.40 2.45 -8.27
CA ALA A 409 6.59 2.25 -9.70
C ALA A 409 5.99 3.33 -10.61
N CYS A 410 5.09 4.16 -10.07
CA CYS A 410 4.66 5.40 -10.72
C CYS A 410 5.75 6.48 -10.70
N HIS A 411 6.73 6.38 -9.79
CA HIS A 411 7.88 7.28 -9.68
C HIS A 411 9.14 6.66 -10.29
N ASN A 412 9.54 5.45 -9.86
CA ASN A 412 10.76 4.77 -10.32
C ASN A 412 10.45 3.36 -10.86
N SER A 413 10.78 3.11 -12.12
CA SER A 413 10.48 1.86 -12.84
C SER A 413 11.10 0.60 -12.21
N LYS A 414 12.18 0.75 -11.41
CA LYS A 414 12.86 -0.37 -10.72
C LYS A 414 11.89 -1.17 -9.83
N TYR A 415 10.91 -0.52 -9.20
CA TYR A 415 9.94 -1.18 -8.30
C TYR A 415 8.82 -1.96 -9.02
N LEU A 416 8.62 -1.73 -10.32
CA LEU A 416 7.49 -2.28 -11.06
C LEU A 416 7.56 -3.82 -11.18
N LYS A 417 8.76 -4.41 -11.30
CA LYS A 417 8.91 -5.89 -11.37
C LYS A 417 8.45 -6.54 -10.06
N SER A 418 8.90 -6.00 -8.93
CA SER A 418 8.53 -6.49 -7.60
C SER A 418 7.02 -6.31 -7.34
N SER A 419 6.44 -5.18 -7.73
CA SER A 419 4.99 -4.92 -7.65
C SER A 419 4.18 -5.99 -8.43
N ILE A 420 4.57 -6.28 -9.67
CA ILE A 420 3.91 -7.30 -10.51
C ILE A 420 4.04 -8.70 -9.89
N ILE A 421 5.21 -9.08 -9.37
CA ILE A 421 5.43 -10.39 -8.72
C ILE A 421 4.49 -10.56 -7.51
N PHE A 422 4.40 -9.55 -6.62
CA PHE A 422 3.49 -9.61 -5.48
C PHE A 422 2.01 -9.58 -5.90
N GLY A 423 1.68 -8.89 -6.99
CA GLY A 423 0.35 -8.90 -7.59
C GLY A 423 -0.07 -10.29 -8.11
N TYR A 424 0.84 -11.03 -8.75
CA TYR A 424 0.58 -12.40 -9.18
C TYR A 424 0.46 -13.35 -7.98
N ALA A 425 1.36 -13.23 -6.98
CA ALA A 425 1.26 -14.01 -5.75
C ALA A 425 -0.10 -13.81 -5.07
N SER A 426 -0.54 -12.56 -4.88
CA SER A 426 -1.86 -12.22 -4.36
C SER A 426 -2.99 -12.89 -5.14
N SER A 427 -2.95 -12.82 -6.47
CA SER A 427 -3.98 -13.36 -7.36
C SER A 427 -4.03 -14.90 -7.32
N ILE A 428 -2.89 -15.58 -7.15
CA ILE A 428 -2.82 -17.04 -6.97
C ILE A 428 -3.43 -17.45 -5.62
N PHE A 429 -3.08 -16.77 -4.52
CA PHE A 429 -3.65 -17.09 -3.20
C PHE A 429 -5.18 -16.88 -3.16
N ALA A 430 -5.68 -15.81 -3.77
CA ALA A 430 -7.12 -15.58 -3.90
C ALA A 430 -7.81 -16.63 -4.79
N LEU A 431 -7.18 -17.03 -5.91
CA LEU A 431 -7.70 -18.09 -6.79
C LEU A 431 -7.90 -19.40 -6.03
N ILE A 432 -6.87 -19.86 -5.32
CA ILE A 432 -6.93 -21.08 -4.50
C ILE A 432 -8.01 -20.96 -3.42
N ALA A 433 -8.11 -19.78 -2.77
CA ALA A 433 -9.10 -19.53 -1.72
C ALA A 433 -10.55 -19.68 -2.23
N TRP A 434 -10.94 -19.04 -3.34
CA TRP A 434 -12.33 -19.13 -3.82
C TRP A 434 -12.64 -20.47 -4.50
N ILE A 435 -11.64 -21.16 -5.08
CA ILE A 435 -11.81 -22.55 -5.54
C ILE A 435 -12.15 -23.48 -4.35
N ILE A 436 -11.43 -23.38 -3.22
CA ILE A 436 -11.73 -24.17 -2.02
C ILE A 436 -13.16 -23.87 -1.51
N LEU A 437 -13.60 -22.61 -1.54
CA LEU A 437 -14.98 -22.27 -1.18
C LEU A 437 -16.03 -22.92 -2.09
N LEU A 438 -15.76 -23.04 -3.40
CA LEU A 438 -16.65 -23.76 -4.33
C LEU A 438 -16.66 -25.27 -4.08
N THR A 439 -15.50 -25.90 -3.88
CA THR A 439 -15.43 -27.35 -3.59
C THR A 439 -16.05 -27.68 -2.25
N MET A 440 -15.94 -26.82 -1.23
CA MET A 440 -16.67 -26.94 0.03
C MET A 440 -18.19 -26.84 -0.14
N ARG A 441 -18.69 -25.99 -1.04
CA ARG A 441 -20.14 -25.82 -1.29
C ARG A 441 -20.73 -26.98 -2.09
N GLN A 442 -19.98 -27.56 -3.03
CA GLN A 442 -20.43 -28.66 -3.89
C GLN A 442 -20.14 -30.04 -3.30
N GLY A 443 -19.14 -30.16 -2.44
CA GLY A 443 -18.74 -31.40 -1.79
C GLY A 443 -19.61 -31.75 -0.59
N ARG A 444 -19.75 -33.05 -0.33
CA ARG A 444 -20.21 -33.57 0.96
C ARG A 444 -19.02 -33.53 1.91
N LEU A 445 -19.14 -32.76 2.99
CA LEU A 445 -18.10 -32.60 3.99
C LEU A 445 -18.42 -33.50 5.17
N CYS A 446 -17.46 -34.36 5.55
CA CYS A 446 -17.60 -35.31 6.66
C CYS A 446 -18.63 -36.42 6.35
N THR A 447 -18.47 -37.62 6.92
CA THR A 447 -19.23 -38.83 6.52
C THR A 447 -19.78 -39.61 7.71
N GLY A 448 -19.83 -39.00 8.90
CA GLY A 448 -20.43 -39.60 10.08
C GLY A 448 -21.96 -39.64 9.95
N ALA A 449 -22.55 -40.77 10.30
CA ALA A 449 -24.00 -40.90 10.39
C ALA A 449 -24.57 -39.94 11.45
N THR A 450 -25.73 -39.37 11.15
CA THR A 450 -26.51 -38.54 12.09
C THR A 450 -27.65 -39.38 12.66
N PRO A 451 -27.60 -39.77 13.96
CA PRO A 451 -28.69 -40.51 14.58
C PRO A 451 -29.95 -39.65 14.69
N ILE A 452 -31.09 -40.24 14.35
CA ILE A 452 -32.41 -39.60 14.45
C ILE A 452 -32.65 -39.13 15.90
N GLY A 453 -33.13 -37.89 16.06
CA GLY A 453 -33.43 -37.30 17.36
C GLY A 453 -32.25 -36.66 18.09
N GLN A 454 -31.01 -36.72 17.55
CA GLN A 454 -29.86 -36.03 18.14
C GLN A 454 -29.69 -34.58 17.66
N SER A 455 -30.37 -34.16 16.59
CA SER A 455 -30.27 -32.78 16.11
C SER A 455 -31.54 -32.34 15.38
N TYR A 456 -32.31 -31.48 16.04
CA TYR A 456 -33.55 -30.88 15.56
C TYR A 456 -33.46 -30.35 14.10
N TRP A 457 -32.33 -29.77 13.72
CA TRP A 457 -32.11 -29.29 12.35
C TRP A 457 -32.00 -30.41 11.32
N VAL A 458 -31.33 -31.51 11.68
CA VAL A 458 -31.17 -32.69 10.81
C VAL A 458 -32.49 -33.45 10.70
N ASP A 459 -33.22 -33.60 11.82
CA ASP A 459 -34.53 -34.25 11.85
C ASP A 459 -35.58 -33.52 10.99
N MET A 460 -35.46 -32.19 10.84
CA MET A 460 -36.26 -31.38 9.90
C MET A 460 -35.71 -31.33 8.46
N GLY A 461 -34.60 -32.03 8.15
CA GLY A 461 -33.95 -32.01 6.83
C GLY A 461 -33.25 -30.70 6.48
N TYR A 462 -32.92 -29.86 7.47
CA TYR A 462 -32.26 -28.56 7.27
C TYR A 462 -30.73 -28.73 7.17
N ASN A 463 -30.31 -29.41 6.10
CA ASN A 463 -28.91 -29.71 5.79
C ASN A 463 -28.03 -28.45 5.73
N GLY A 464 -26.80 -28.53 6.22
CA GLY A 464 -25.85 -27.40 6.21
C GLY A 464 -25.96 -26.45 7.40
N ILE A 465 -26.82 -26.74 8.38
CA ILE A 465 -26.76 -26.15 9.73
C ILE A 465 -25.84 -27.02 10.61
N PRO A 466 -24.96 -26.44 11.44
CA PRO A 466 -24.15 -27.22 12.39
C PRO A 466 -25.04 -28.01 13.37
N SER A 467 -24.95 -29.34 13.32
CA SER A 467 -25.79 -30.26 14.10
C SER A 467 -25.34 -30.42 15.56
N GLY A 468 -24.07 -30.11 15.86
CA GLY A 468 -23.42 -30.36 17.16
C GLY A 468 -22.90 -31.79 17.35
N ILE A 469 -23.15 -32.69 16.40
CA ILE A 469 -22.75 -34.11 16.42
C ILE A 469 -21.35 -34.26 15.82
N GLU A 470 -20.49 -35.11 16.40
CA GLU A 470 -19.11 -35.27 15.93
C GLU A 470 -19.01 -35.94 14.55
N ASN A 471 -18.28 -35.29 13.64
CA ASN A 471 -18.05 -35.72 12.25
C ASN A 471 -19.32 -36.00 11.40
N ALA A 472 -20.49 -35.54 11.81
CA ALA A 472 -21.75 -35.63 11.06
C ALA A 472 -21.62 -35.10 9.61
N GLU A 473 -22.31 -35.73 8.65
CA GLU A 473 -22.36 -35.26 7.25
C GLU A 473 -22.91 -33.83 7.14
N ILE A 474 -22.18 -32.97 6.46
CA ILE A 474 -22.53 -31.58 6.15
C ILE A 474 -22.62 -31.44 4.64
N ASN A 475 -23.80 -31.05 4.15
CA ASN A 475 -24.07 -30.82 2.75
C ASN A 475 -24.69 -29.43 2.54
N PHE A 476 -24.10 -28.64 1.64
CA PHE A 476 -24.56 -27.30 1.26
C PHE A 476 -25.37 -27.29 -0.05
N ASP A 477 -25.94 -28.43 -0.45
CA ASP A 477 -26.80 -28.50 -1.63
C ASP A 477 -28.02 -27.56 -1.54
N GLY A 478 -28.34 -26.91 -2.65
CA GLY A 478 -29.34 -25.84 -2.75
C GLY A 478 -28.97 -24.53 -2.04
N TYR A 479 -27.77 -24.34 -1.50
CA TYR A 479 -27.32 -23.02 -1.01
C TYR A 479 -26.96 -22.11 -2.18
N THR A 480 -27.50 -20.89 -2.18
CA THR A 480 -27.19 -19.82 -3.15
C THR A 480 -25.91 -19.10 -2.77
N LEU A 481 -25.06 -18.76 -3.75
CA LEU A 481 -23.94 -17.85 -3.54
C LEU A 481 -24.45 -16.45 -3.17
N ARG A 482 -23.65 -15.72 -2.38
CA ARG A 482 -24.01 -14.43 -1.78
C ARG A 482 -22.97 -13.35 -2.05
N GLU A 483 -23.27 -12.16 -1.59
CA GLU A 483 -22.59 -10.90 -1.88
C GLU A 483 -21.10 -10.98 -1.52
N GLY A 484 -20.73 -11.64 -0.42
CA GLY A 484 -19.34 -11.80 0.01
C GLY A 484 -18.50 -12.63 -0.96
N PHE A 485 -19.05 -13.73 -1.48
CA PHE A 485 -18.37 -14.55 -2.50
C PHE A 485 -18.26 -13.80 -3.83
N ALA A 486 -19.33 -13.09 -4.24
CA ALA A 486 -19.32 -12.29 -5.46
C ALA A 486 -18.25 -11.18 -5.42
N LEU A 487 -18.06 -10.52 -4.27
CA LEU A 487 -17.01 -9.50 -4.08
C LEU A 487 -15.60 -10.10 -4.19
N ILE A 488 -15.34 -11.27 -3.58
CA ILE A 488 -14.03 -11.95 -3.69
C ILE A 488 -13.71 -12.29 -5.14
N VAL A 489 -14.64 -12.94 -5.86
CA VAL A 489 -14.42 -13.33 -7.26
C VAL A 489 -14.31 -12.12 -8.19
N SER A 490 -15.13 -11.07 -7.98
CA SER A 490 -15.05 -9.84 -8.79
C SER A 490 -13.74 -9.09 -8.56
N GLY A 491 -13.29 -8.97 -7.30
CA GLY A 491 -12.00 -8.37 -6.99
C GLY A 491 -10.85 -9.15 -7.62
N TRP A 492 -10.88 -10.48 -7.51
CA TRP A 492 -9.88 -11.35 -8.14
C TRP A 492 -9.83 -11.17 -9.67
N GLY A 493 -10.99 -11.16 -10.34
CA GLY A 493 -11.08 -11.01 -11.80
C GLY A 493 -10.56 -9.65 -12.27
N ILE A 494 -11.00 -8.56 -11.65
CA ILE A 494 -10.57 -7.20 -12.02
C ILE A 494 -9.07 -7.02 -11.77
N ASN A 495 -8.56 -7.47 -10.61
CA ASN A 495 -7.13 -7.39 -10.29
C ASN A 495 -6.27 -8.21 -11.26
N THR A 496 -6.68 -9.44 -11.58
CA THR A 496 -5.95 -10.33 -12.48
C THR A 496 -5.89 -9.75 -13.91
N LEU A 497 -7.01 -9.24 -14.42
CA LEU A 497 -7.06 -8.55 -15.73
C LEU A 497 -6.10 -7.36 -15.76
N VAL A 498 -6.15 -6.49 -14.76
CA VAL A 498 -5.32 -5.27 -14.72
C VAL A 498 -3.85 -5.60 -14.46
N LEU A 499 -3.52 -6.71 -13.77
CA LEU A 499 -2.17 -7.25 -13.72
C LEU A 499 -1.66 -7.68 -15.09
N ILE A 500 -2.46 -8.43 -15.85
CA ILE A 500 -2.11 -8.91 -17.19
C ILE A 500 -1.88 -7.71 -18.13
N PHE A 501 -2.78 -6.72 -18.12
CA PHE A 501 -2.60 -5.49 -18.93
C PHE A 501 -1.34 -4.70 -18.53
N ASN A 502 -1.09 -4.51 -17.23
CA ASN A 502 0.11 -3.81 -16.75
C ASN A 502 1.41 -4.60 -17.02
N THR A 503 1.34 -5.92 -17.15
CA THR A 503 2.48 -6.78 -17.54
C THR A 503 2.69 -6.80 -19.05
N ALA A 504 1.61 -6.85 -19.85
CA ALA A 504 1.70 -6.82 -21.31
C ALA A 504 2.26 -5.46 -21.81
N LEU A 505 1.83 -4.36 -21.19
CA LEU A 505 2.31 -3.00 -21.46
C LEU A 505 3.63 -2.66 -20.74
N TRP A 506 4.29 -3.62 -20.10
CA TRP A 506 5.71 -3.54 -19.77
C TRP A 506 6.58 -3.85 -20.99
N ASN A 507 6.21 -4.88 -21.75
CA ASN A 507 7.04 -5.47 -22.81
C ASN A 507 6.93 -4.72 -24.15
N LEU A 508 6.31 -3.53 -24.14
CA LEU A 508 6.08 -2.60 -25.24
C LEU A 508 6.56 -1.21 -24.83
#